data_AF-A0A2W6DAZ7-F1
#
_entry.id   AF-A0A2W6DAZ7-F1
#
_cell.length_a   1.000
_cell.length_b   1.000
_cell.length_c   1.000
_cell.angle_alpha   90.00
_cell.angle_beta   90.00
_cell.angle_gamma   90.00
#
_symmetry.space_group_name_H-M   'P 1'
#
loop_
_entity.id
_entity.type
_entity.pdbx_description
1 polymer ?
#
loop_
_entity_poly.entity_id
_entity_poly.type
_entity_poly.pdbx_seq_one_letter_code
_entity_poly.pdbx_strand_id
1 'polypeptide(L)'
;MRTLIAGVIPHAGVGHTYPLAQSTSPLVPALYANLCAFVLDYVARQKMAGTHLTYGYFTQLPVLPPGSYDKDCPWDSNQRLDNWITSRVLELSYTTYDMTAFAADHGDKGPPFRWNEQRRFQLRAELDAAYFHLYGLPRDDVNYVMDTFRAFRHNGPDRFTRTKNAILETYDAMADALHTGEPYRTVLNPPPGHGPRHPPHATR
;
A
#
# COMPACT_ATOMS: atom_id res chain seq x y z
N MET A 1 4.54 -11.15 8.92
CA MET A 1 5.10 -10.04 9.72
C MET A 1 5.97 -9.22 8.80
N ARG A 2 5.72 -7.90 8.68
CA ARG A 2 6.57 -6.96 7.93
C ARG A 2 7.65 -6.42 8.85
N THR A 3 8.79 -6.06 8.28
CA THR A 3 9.96 -5.55 8.99
C THR A 3 9.92 -4.02 9.07
N LEU A 4 9.56 -3.34 7.98
CA LEU A 4 9.27 -1.92 7.93
C LEU A 4 7.78 -1.68 8.21
N ILE A 5 7.51 -0.92 9.26
CA ILE A 5 6.15 -0.50 9.63
C ILE A 5 6.09 1.01 9.49
N ALA A 6 5.54 1.47 8.37
CA ALA A 6 5.22 2.87 8.16
C ALA A 6 3.79 3.17 8.63
N GLY A 7 3.52 4.41 9.01
CA GLY A 7 2.19 4.88 9.33
C GLY A 7 2.06 6.37 9.04
N VAL A 8 0.85 6.78 8.67
CA VAL A 8 0.45 8.18 8.70
C VAL A 8 -0.24 8.42 10.04
N ILE A 9 0.19 9.45 10.76
CA ILE A 9 -0.35 9.80 12.07
C ILE A 9 -0.87 11.24 12.05
N PRO A 10 -1.89 11.57 12.87
CA PRO A 10 -2.23 12.97 13.12
C PRO A 10 -1.05 13.70 13.78
N HIS A 11 -1.10 15.02 13.79
CA HIS A 11 -0.05 15.84 14.37
C HIS A 11 0.11 15.56 15.87
N ALA A 12 1.15 14.81 16.23
CA ALA A 12 1.43 14.33 17.58
C ALA A 12 2.96 14.19 17.80
N GLY A 13 3.39 14.23 19.05
CA GLY A 13 4.79 13.97 19.42
C GLY A 13 5.16 12.50 19.26
N VAL A 14 6.36 12.22 18.75
CA VAL A 14 6.89 10.85 18.62
C VAL A 14 8.26 10.70 19.28
N GLY A 15 8.62 9.46 19.64
CA GLY A 15 9.95 9.13 20.15
C GLY A 15 11.01 9.02 19.05
N HIS A 16 12.29 9.07 19.43
CA HIS A 16 13.43 9.00 18.49
C HIS A 16 13.51 7.72 17.65
N THR A 17 12.83 6.64 18.06
CA THR A 17 12.73 5.36 17.32
C THR A 17 11.65 5.37 16.25
N TYR A 18 10.92 6.47 16.08
CA TYR A 18 9.90 6.67 15.06
C TYR A 18 10.29 7.87 14.18
N PRO A 19 11.15 7.67 13.17
CA PRO A 19 11.54 8.72 12.24
C PRO A 19 10.33 9.40 11.59
N LEU A 20 10.29 10.74 11.63
CA LEU A 20 9.26 11.50 10.93
C LEU A 20 9.74 11.90 9.53
N ALA A 21 8.90 11.62 8.54
CA ALA A 21 9.04 12.15 7.19
C ALA A 21 7.88 13.12 6.93
N GLN A 22 8.16 14.42 7.00
CA GLN A 22 7.18 15.47 6.72
C GLN A 22 7.26 15.86 5.24
N SER A 23 6.12 15.95 4.57
CA SER A 23 6.05 16.36 3.17
C SER A 23 4.71 17.02 2.89
N THR A 24 4.72 18.02 2.01
CA THR A 24 3.51 18.64 1.44
C THR A 24 3.20 18.07 0.05
N SER A 25 3.89 17.03 -0.38
CA SER A 25 3.70 16.42 -1.69
C SER A 25 2.36 15.69 -1.76
N PRO A 26 1.61 15.80 -2.87
CA PRO A 26 0.40 14.99 -3.08
C PRO A 26 0.72 13.49 -3.22
N LEU A 27 2.00 13.12 -3.37
CA LEU A 27 2.46 11.73 -3.52
C LEU A 27 2.76 11.02 -2.20
N VAL A 28 2.42 11.62 -1.04
CA VAL A 28 2.54 10.95 0.27
C VAL A 28 1.86 9.56 0.29
N PRO A 29 0.66 9.34 -0.31
CA PRO A 29 0.04 8.02 -0.33
C PRO A 29 0.86 7.00 -1.12
N ALA A 30 1.46 7.44 -2.23
CA ALA A 30 2.32 6.62 -3.05
C ALA A 30 3.63 6.25 -2.34
N LEU A 31 4.25 7.19 -1.61
CA LEU A 31 5.38 6.87 -0.74
C LEU A 31 4.97 5.90 0.37
N TYR A 32 3.85 6.17 1.03
CA TYR A 32 3.37 5.35 2.14
C TYR A 32 3.09 3.91 1.71
N ALA A 33 2.38 3.71 0.59
CA ALA A 33 2.13 2.38 0.06
C ALA A 33 3.41 1.66 -0.37
N ASN A 34 4.40 2.38 -0.93
CA ASN A 34 5.70 1.82 -1.29
C ASN A 34 6.46 1.33 -0.06
N LEU A 35 6.53 2.15 0.99
CA LEU A 35 7.14 1.79 2.27
C LEU A 35 6.49 0.54 2.88
N CYS A 36 5.19 0.38 2.68
CA CYS A 36 4.47 -0.79 3.13
C CYS A 36 4.60 -2.02 2.22
N ALA A 37 5.09 -1.92 0.99
CA ALA A 37 5.05 -3.02 0.03
C ALA A 37 5.99 -4.19 0.39
N PHE A 38 5.57 -5.43 0.11
CA PHE A 38 6.40 -6.62 0.33
C PHE A 38 7.73 -6.59 -0.43
N VAL A 39 7.76 -6.04 -1.64
CA VAL A 39 8.99 -5.89 -2.43
C VAL A 39 10.04 -5.01 -1.74
N LEU A 40 9.61 -3.91 -1.13
CA LEU A 40 10.52 -3.04 -0.37
C LEU A 40 10.94 -3.70 0.95
N ASP A 41 10.01 -4.37 1.64
CA ASP A 41 10.31 -5.10 2.89
C ASP A 41 11.34 -6.21 2.66
N TYR A 42 11.28 -6.87 1.50
CA TYR A 42 12.27 -7.85 1.07
C TYR A 42 13.67 -7.23 0.99
N VAL A 43 13.82 -6.08 0.33
CA VAL A 43 15.12 -5.39 0.24
C VAL A 43 15.59 -4.89 1.61
N ALA A 44 14.69 -4.33 2.41
CA ALA A 44 15.02 -3.86 3.76
C ALA A 44 15.60 -4.99 4.62
N ARG A 45 15.04 -6.21 4.52
CA ARG A 45 15.54 -7.41 5.22
C ARG A 45 16.93 -7.83 4.79
N GLN A 46 17.28 -7.68 3.50
CA GLN A 46 18.64 -8.02 3.04
C GLN A 46 19.69 -7.03 3.57
N LYS A 47 19.29 -5.79 3.85
CA LYS A 47 20.19 -4.73 4.34
C LYS A 47 20.31 -4.70 5.86
N MET A 48 19.30 -5.17 6.59
CA MET A 48 19.30 -5.11 8.05
C MET A 48 19.87 -6.37 8.69
N ALA A 49 20.93 -6.20 9.48
CA ALA A 49 21.46 -7.24 10.36
C ALA A 49 20.86 -7.23 11.79
N GLY A 50 20.01 -6.25 12.12
CA GLY A 50 19.45 -6.04 13.47
C GLY A 50 17.94 -5.74 13.47
N THR A 51 17.39 -5.46 14.64
CA THR A 51 15.94 -5.26 14.85
C THR A 51 15.46 -3.81 14.65
N HIS A 52 16.39 -2.86 14.48
CA HIS A 52 16.09 -1.44 14.36
C HIS A 52 16.45 -0.89 12.99
N LEU A 53 15.49 -0.23 12.34
CA LEU A 53 15.70 0.53 11.13
C LEU A 53 16.23 1.92 11.52
N THR A 54 17.53 2.13 11.40
CA THR A 54 18.15 3.45 11.61
C THR A 54 17.98 4.33 10.38
N TYR A 55 18.14 5.66 10.53
CA TYR A 55 18.09 6.62 9.40
C TYR A 55 19.06 6.25 8.26
N GLY A 56 20.22 5.67 8.59
CA GLY A 56 21.20 5.23 7.60
C GLY A 56 20.68 4.11 6.69
N TYR A 57 19.93 3.15 7.23
CA TYR A 57 19.29 2.12 6.39
C TYR A 57 18.11 2.68 5.62
N PHE A 58 17.29 3.53 6.25
CA PHE A 58 16.08 4.08 5.65
C PHE A 58 16.37 4.89 4.38
N THR A 59 17.41 5.73 4.41
CA THR A 59 17.83 6.55 3.26
C THR A 59 18.43 5.75 2.10
N GLN A 60 18.71 4.46 2.29
CA GLN A 60 19.27 3.56 1.28
C GLN A 60 18.24 2.58 0.70
N LEU A 61 16.97 2.68 1.12
CA LEU A 61 15.91 1.84 0.59
C LEU A 61 15.58 2.26 -0.85
N PRO A 62 15.36 1.32 -1.78
CA PRO A 62 15.13 1.61 -3.20
C PRO A 62 13.69 2.09 -3.45
N VAL A 63 13.30 3.19 -2.84
CA VAL A 63 11.98 3.80 -3.05
C VAL A 63 11.90 4.33 -4.48
N LEU A 64 10.76 4.11 -5.13
CA LEU A 64 10.51 4.60 -6.49
C LEU A 64 10.50 6.15 -6.49
N PRO A 65 11.15 6.79 -7.47
CA PRO A 65 11.19 8.25 -7.53
C PRO A 65 9.80 8.84 -7.81
N PRO A 66 9.53 10.10 -7.41
CA PRO A 66 8.26 10.77 -7.66
C PRO A 66 7.78 10.70 -9.12
N GLY A 67 8.69 10.84 -10.09
CA GLY A 67 8.38 10.77 -11.52
C GLY A 67 7.89 9.41 -12.01
N SER A 68 8.02 8.34 -11.22
CA SER A 68 7.40 7.04 -11.53
C SER A 68 5.88 7.06 -11.39
N TYR A 69 5.33 8.00 -10.60
CA TYR A 69 3.90 8.11 -10.34
C TYR A 69 3.18 9.10 -11.26
N ASP A 70 3.93 9.89 -12.05
CA ASP A 70 3.40 10.86 -13.00
C ASP A 70 3.07 10.22 -14.37
N LYS A 71 2.41 9.07 -14.33
CA LYS A 71 2.09 8.27 -15.51
C LYS A 71 0.69 7.69 -15.38
N ASP A 72 0.13 7.30 -16.51
CA ASP A 72 -1.09 6.49 -16.53
C ASP A 72 -0.84 5.15 -15.83
N CYS A 73 -1.89 4.62 -15.19
CA CYS A 73 -1.80 3.35 -14.49
C CYS A 73 -1.60 2.22 -15.51
N PRO A 74 -0.50 1.44 -15.45
CA PRO A 74 -0.17 0.46 -16.49
C PRO A 74 -1.24 -0.61 -16.72
N TRP A 75 -1.97 -0.98 -15.67
CA TRP A 75 -3.05 -1.97 -15.69
C TRP A 75 -4.45 -1.34 -15.73
N ASP A 76 -4.58 -0.02 -15.74
CA ASP A 76 -5.89 0.65 -15.82
C ASP A 76 -5.75 1.98 -16.54
N SER A 77 -5.85 1.94 -17.86
CA SER A 77 -5.67 3.09 -18.76
C SER A 77 -6.68 4.22 -18.55
N ASN A 78 -7.72 4.04 -17.73
CA ASN A 78 -8.72 5.05 -17.46
C ASN A 78 -8.33 6.03 -16.34
N GLN A 79 -7.20 5.83 -15.66
CA GLN A 79 -6.77 6.70 -14.58
C GLN A 79 -5.25 6.79 -14.43
N ARG A 80 -4.79 7.88 -13.80
CA ARG A 80 -3.40 8.07 -13.40
C ARG A 80 -3.02 7.13 -12.25
N LEU A 81 -1.75 6.70 -12.23
CA LEU A 81 -1.22 5.76 -11.25
C LEU A 81 -1.31 6.31 -9.81
N ASP A 82 -1.01 7.59 -9.63
CA ASP A 82 -1.11 8.25 -8.33
C ASP A 82 -2.54 8.24 -7.76
N ASN A 83 -3.54 8.50 -8.58
CA ASN A 83 -4.97 8.41 -8.20
C ASN A 83 -5.37 6.97 -7.85
N TRP A 84 -4.92 5.99 -8.65
CA TRP A 84 -5.20 4.57 -8.42
C TRP A 84 -4.66 4.10 -7.06
N ILE A 85 -3.45 4.53 -6.68
CA ILE A 85 -2.84 4.23 -5.38
C ILE A 85 -3.54 5.01 -4.27
N THR A 86 -3.78 6.30 -4.47
CA THR A 86 -4.35 7.20 -3.44
C THR A 86 -5.71 6.74 -2.98
N SER A 87 -6.60 6.33 -3.89
CA SER A 87 -7.94 5.81 -3.54
C SER A 87 -7.88 4.62 -2.56
N ARG A 88 -6.93 3.70 -2.76
CA ARG A 88 -6.72 2.51 -1.93
C ARG A 88 -6.10 2.87 -0.58
N VAL A 89 -5.12 3.76 -0.58
CA VAL A 89 -4.44 4.21 0.63
C VAL A 89 -5.36 5.02 1.53
N LEU A 90 -6.17 5.91 0.96
CA LEU A 90 -7.17 6.67 1.70
C LEU A 90 -8.15 5.74 2.39
N GLU A 91 -8.67 4.74 1.67
CA GLU A 91 -9.59 3.79 2.27
C GLU A 91 -8.94 2.92 3.35
N LEU A 92 -7.65 2.63 3.23
CA LEU A 92 -6.89 1.91 4.26
C LEU A 92 -6.54 2.77 5.49
N SER A 93 -6.45 4.08 5.34
CA SER A 93 -5.87 4.97 6.38
C SER A 93 -6.89 5.87 7.05
N TYR A 94 -7.89 6.35 6.31
CA TYR A 94 -8.91 7.27 6.80
C TYR A 94 -10.07 6.52 7.48
N THR A 95 -9.80 5.91 8.64
CA THR A 95 -10.80 5.12 9.39
C THR A 95 -11.34 5.83 10.63
N THR A 96 -10.81 6.99 10.99
CA THR A 96 -11.25 7.80 12.13
C THR A 96 -11.26 9.28 11.75
N TYR A 97 -12.02 10.10 12.50
CA TYR A 97 -12.10 11.54 12.26
C TYR A 97 -10.78 12.27 12.51
N ASP A 98 -9.87 11.72 13.33
CA ASP A 98 -8.53 12.29 13.56
C ASP A 98 -7.69 12.33 12.27
N MET A 99 -8.00 11.46 11.31
CA MET A 99 -7.33 11.37 10.01
C MET A 99 -7.97 12.26 8.94
N THR A 100 -8.92 13.13 9.30
CA THR A 100 -9.64 14.00 8.34
C THR A 100 -8.70 14.97 7.61
N ALA A 101 -7.68 15.51 8.30
CA ALA A 101 -6.70 16.38 7.64
C ALA A 101 -5.95 15.64 6.52
N PHE A 102 -5.50 14.41 6.79
CA PHE A 102 -4.86 13.57 5.78
C PHE A 102 -5.80 13.27 4.61
N ALA A 103 -7.07 12.96 4.88
CA ALA A 103 -8.05 12.72 3.82
C ALA A 103 -8.28 13.96 2.94
N ALA A 104 -8.43 15.13 3.57
CA ALA A 104 -8.67 16.40 2.90
C ALA A 104 -7.50 16.82 2.02
N ASP A 105 -6.25 16.62 2.48
CA ASP A 105 -5.03 16.89 1.70
C ASP A 105 -4.95 16.08 0.40
N HIS A 106 -5.69 14.97 0.32
CA HIS A 106 -5.76 14.07 -0.84
C HIS A 106 -7.16 14.06 -1.47
N GLY A 107 -7.95 15.10 -1.25
CA GLY A 107 -9.21 15.36 -1.95
C GLY A 107 -10.44 14.65 -1.41
N ASP A 108 -10.35 13.93 -0.29
CA ASP A 108 -11.50 13.27 0.35
C ASP A 108 -12.06 14.13 1.49
N LYS A 109 -13.29 14.62 1.30
CA LYS A 109 -14.05 15.43 2.26
C LYS A 109 -15.20 14.64 2.90
N GLY A 110 -15.32 13.35 2.60
CA GLY A 110 -16.36 12.50 3.15
C GLY A 110 -16.09 12.10 4.60
N PRO A 111 -17.03 11.39 5.25
CA PRO A 111 -16.76 10.77 6.54
C PRO A 111 -15.71 9.64 6.43
N PRO A 112 -15.04 9.26 7.54
CA PRO A 112 -14.09 8.16 7.55
C PRO A 112 -14.71 6.83 7.07
N PHE A 113 -13.90 6.00 6.44
CA PHE A 113 -14.29 4.65 6.04
C PHE A 113 -14.50 3.75 7.25
N ARG A 114 -15.48 2.84 7.17
CA ARG A 114 -15.70 1.83 8.20
C ARG A 114 -14.62 0.77 8.10
N TRP A 115 -14.10 0.35 9.25
CA TRP A 115 -13.17 -0.76 9.31
C TRP A 115 -13.82 -2.06 8.80
N ASN A 116 -13.29 -2.62 7.70
CA ASN A 116 -13.72 -3.89 7.13
C ASN A 116 -12.50 -4.74 6.79
N GLU A 117 -12.29 -5.84 7.53
CA GLU A 117 -11.06 -6.65 7.39
C GLU A 117 -10.89 -7.27 6.01
N GLN A 118 -11.97 -7.80 5.42
CA GLN A 118 -11.94 -8.45 4.12
C GLN A 118 -11.60 -7.46 3.00
N ARG A 119 -12.21 -6.27 3.05
CA ARG A 119 -11.96 -5.21 2.09
C ARG A 119 -10.54 -4.66 2.21
N ARG A 120 -10.07 -4.42 3.44
CA ARG A 120 -8.70 -4.01 3.72
C ARG A 120 -7.67 -5.06 3.31
N PHE A 121 -8.02 -6.35 3.40
CA PHE A 121 -7.17 -7.43 2.92
C PHE A 121 -6.97 -7.33 1.41
N GLN A 122 -8.05 -7.17 0.63
CA GLN A 122 -7.96 -7.04 -0.82
C GLN A 122 -7.24 -5.76 -1.27
N LEU A 123 -7.54 -4.61 -0.65
CA LEU A 123 -6.85 -3.35 -0.97
C LEU A 123 -5.33 -3.46 -0.79
N ARG A 124 -4.88 -4.16 0.27
CA ARG A 124 -3.45 -4.40 0.50
C ARG A 124 -2.86 -5.35 -0.54
N ALA A 125 -3.57 -6.42 -0.89
CA ALA A 125 -3.13 -7.36 -1.93
C ALA A 125 -2.99 -6.66 -3.30
N GLU A 126 -3.93 -5.79 -3.66
CA GLU A 126 -3.85 -4.96 -4.86
C GLU A 126 -2.64 -4.03 -4.85
N LEU A 127 -2.38 -3.34 -3.73
CA LEU A 127 -1.20 -2.49 -3.61
C LEU A 127 0.10 -3.31 -3.69
N ASP A 128 0.20 -4.43 -2.99
CA ASP A 128 1.40 -5.28 -3.02
C ASP A 128 1.68 -5.80 -4.44
N ALA A 129 0.65 -6.28 -5.15
CA ALA A 129 0.75 -6.72 -6.55
C ALA A 129 1.17 -5.58 -7.49
N ALA A 130 0.57 -4.40 -7.32
CA ALA A 130 0.93 -3.20 -8.07
C ALA A 130 2.41 -2.84 -7.89
N TYR A 131 2.93 -2.86 -6.67
CA TYR A 131 4.35 -2.57 -6.44
C TYR A 131 5.27 -3.65 -7.02
N PHE A 132 4.89 -4.93 -7.04
CA PHE A 132 5.68 -5.93 -7.75
C PHE A 132 5.84 -5.59 -9.25
N HIS A 133 4.76 -5.17 -9.91
CA HIS A 133 4.80 -4.67 -11.29
C HIS A 133 5.64 -3.39 -11.44
N LEU A 134 5.48 -2.41 -10.56
CA LEU A 134 6.21 -1.14 -10.63
C LEU A 134 7.73 -1.30 -10.41
N TYR A 135 8.15 -2.31 -9.65
CA TYR A 135 9.55 -2.68 -9.50
C TYR A 135 10.06 -3.60 -10.62
N GLY A 136 9.18 -4.05 -11.52
CA GLY A 136 9.54 -4.87 -12.68
C GLY A 136 9.91 -6.31 -12.35
N LEU A 137 9.38 -6.86 -11.25
CA LEU A 137 9.67 -8.25 -10.88
C LEU A 137 8.87 -9.20 -11.77
N PRO A 138 9.48 -10.22 -12.39
CA PRO A 138 8.74 -11.27 -13.07
C PRO A 138 7.95 -12.13 -12.08
N ARG A 139 6.94 -12.82 -12.58
CA ARG A 139 5.97 -13.58 -11.77
C ARG A 139 6.62 -14.62 -10.83
N ASP A 140 7.68 -15.28 -11.28
CA ASP A 140 8.41 -16.27 -10.48
C ASP A 140 9.20 -15.61 -9.33
N ASP A 141 9.75 -14.42 -9.56
CA ASP A 141 10.44 -13.66 -8.52
C ASP A 141 9.47 -13.13 -7.47
N VAL A 142 8.25 -12.74 -7.85
CA VAL A 142 7.19 -12.39 -6.89
C VAL A 142 6.91 -13.57 -5.96
N ASN A 143 6.77 -14.77 -6.53
CA ASN A 143 6.55 -16.00 -5.76
C ASN A 143 7.72 -16.28 -4.81
N TYR A 144 8.96 -16.15 -5.30
CA TYR A 144 10.17 -16.31 -4.50
C TYR A 144 10.25 -15.30 -3.35
N VAL A 145 10.03 -14.01 -3.64
CA VAL A 145 10.05 -12.93 -2.64
C VAL A 145 9.07 -13.26 -1.51
N MET A 146 7.83 -13.60 -1.83
CA MET A 146 6.82 -13.98 -0.84
C MET A 146 7.28 -15.17 0.03
N ASP A 147 7.99 -16.12 -0.56
CA ASP A 147 8.47 -17.32 0.13
C ASP A 147 9.65 -17.08 1.09
N THR A 148 10.32 -15.94 0.97
CA THR A 148 11.38 -15.54 1.91
C THR A 148 10.84 -15.10 3.28
N PHE A 149 9.54 -14.81 3.39
CA PHE A 149 8.89 -14.37 4.63
C PHE A 149 8.59 -15.54 5.60
N ARG A 150 9.62 -16.33 5.94
CA ARG A 150 9.51 -17.57 6.73
C ARG A 150 8.78 -17.39 8.07
N ALA A 151 9.06 -16.32 8.80
CA ALA A 151 8.38 -16.03 10.06
C ALA A 151 6.88 -15.75 9.87
N PHE A 152 6.48 -15.10 8.76
CA PHE A 152 5.07 -14.92 8.45
C PHE A 152 4.40 -16.26 8.16
N ARG A 153 5.05 -17.09 7.35
CA ARG A 153 4.58 -18.44 7.03
C ARG A 153 4.44 -19.32 8.29
N HIS A 154 5.43 -19.29 9.17
CA HIS A 154 5.44 -20.12 10.38
C HIS A 154 4.39 -19.66 11.41
N ASN A 155 4.28 -18.35 11.67
CA ASN A 155 3.40 -17.82 12.71
C ASN A 155 1.92 -17.76 12.30
N GLY A 156 1.60 -17.96 11.02
CA GLY A 156 0.25 -17.88 10.50
C GLY A 156 0.14 -18.49 9.12
N PRO A 157 0.28 -19.82 8.98
CA PRO A 157 0.36 -20.50 7.68
C PRO A 157 -0.85 -20.25 6.80
N ASP A 158 -2.08 -20.38 7.34
CA ASP A 158 -3.30 -20.15 6.57
C ASP A 158 -3.41 -18.70 6.09
N ARG A 159 -3.08 -17.74 6.96
CA ARG A 159 -3.06 -16.32 6.63
C ARG A 159 -1.98 -16.02 5.58
N PHE A 160 -0.81 -16.64 5.69
CA PHE A 160 0.26 -16.50 4.71
C PHE A 160 -0.19 -17.01 3.34
N THR A 161 -0.71 -18.23 3.27
CA THR A 161 -1.20 -18.84 2.03
C THR A 161 -2.30 -17.98 1.39
N ARG A 162 -3.28 -17.54 2.18
CA ARG A 162 -4.35 -16.65 1.69
C ARG A 162 -3.79 -15.34 1.14
N THR A 163 -2.84 -14.71 1.85
CA THR A 163 -2.23 -13.44 1.43
C THR A 163 -1.41 -13.62 0.16
N LYS A 164 -0.60 -14.67 0.09
CA LYS A 164 0.22 -14.99 -1.08
C LYS A 164 -0.66 -15.22 -2.29
N ASN A 165 -1.68 -16.07 -2.19
CA ASN A 165 -2.59 -16.34 -3.30
C ASN A 165 -3.29 -15.08 -3.79
N ALA A 166 -3.84 -14.25 -2.89
CA ALA A 166 -4.52 -13.01 -3.28
C ALA A 166 -3.58 -12.03 -4.02
N ILE A 167 -2.33 -11.90 -3.57
CA ILE A 167 -1.33 -11.07 -4.25
C ILE A 167 -0.98 -11.64 -5.62
N LEU A 168 -0.75 -12.95 -5.71
CA LEU A 168 -0.38 -13.61 -6.96
C LEU A 168 -1.52 -13.57 -7.99
N GLU A 169 -2.75 -13.88 -7.59
CA GLU A 169 -3.95 -13.76 -8.43
C GLU A 169 -4.16 -12.33 -8.92
N THR A 170 -3.96 -11.34 -8.04
CA THR A 170 -4.09 -9.93 -8.42
C THR A 170 -2.97 -9.49 -9.36
N TYR A 171 -1.74 -9.96 -9.12
CA TYR A 171 -0.60 -9.71 -9.99
C TYR A 171 -0.86 -10.29 -11.39
N ASP A 172 -1.36 -11.53 -11.46
CA ASP A 172 -1.67 -12.22 -12.72
C ASP A 172 -2.78 -11.47 -13.48
N ALA A 173 -3.85 -11.05 -12.78
CA ALA A 173 -4.91 -10.24 -13.39
C ALA A 173 -4.43 -8.87 -13.90
N MET A 174 -3.47 -8.23 -13.22
CA MET A 174 -2.84 -7.01 -13.72
C MET A 174 -1.95 -7.30 -14.94
N ALA A 175 -1.20 -8.40 -14.93
CA ALA A 175 -0.37 -8.81 -16.07
C ALA A 175 -1.22 -9.07 -17.32
N ASP A 176 -2.37 -9.73 -17.16
CA ASP A 176 -3.34 -9.95 -18.23
C ASP A 176 -3.92 -8.63 -18.76
N ALA A 177 -4.20 -7.66 -17.89
CA ALA A 177 -4.62 -6.31 -18.28
C ALA A 177 -3.55 -5.60 -19.14
N LEU A 178 -2.28 -5.68 -18.73
CA LEU A 178 -1.16 -5.13 -19.51
C LEU A 178 -1.02 -5.80 -20.89
N HIS A 179 -1.23 -7.11 -20.96
CA HIS A 179 -1.08 -7.88 -22.21
C HIS A 179 -2.24 -7.64 -23.17
N THR A 180 -3.47 -7.63 -22.68
CA THR A 180 -4.68 -7.52 -23.50
C THR A 180 -5.07 -6.08 -23.80
N GLY A 181 -4.60 -5.12 -22.99
CA GLY A 181 -5.05 -3.73 -23.03
C GLY A 181 -6.42 -3.49 -22.36
N GLU A 182 -7.09 -4.54 -21.90
CA GLU A 182 -8.33 -4.43 -21.14
C GLU A 182 -8.02 -4.00 -19.69
N PRO A 183 -8.67 -2.95 -19.15
CA PRO A 183 -8.38 -2.46 -17.80
C PRO A 183 -8.62 -3.52 -16.70
N TYR A 184 -7.68 -3.62 -15.77
CA TYR A 184 -7.80 -4.41 -14.55
C TYR A 184 -9.03 -3.99 -13.76
N ARG A 185 -9.86 -4.97 -13.41
CA ARG A 185 -11.06 -4.77 -12.59
C ARG A 185 -10.82 -5.33 -11.19
N THR A 186 -10.89 -4.45 -10.20
CA THR A 186 -10.92 -4.83 -8.79
C THR A 186 -12.11 -5.74 -8.49
N VAL A 187 -11.90 -6.72 -7.60
CA VAL A 187 -12.98 -7.58 -7.10
C VAL A 187 -13.87 -6.88 -6.07
N LEU A 188 -13.49 -5.66 -5.65
CA LEU A 188 -14.21 -4.88 -4.66
C LEU A 188 -15.40 -4.14 -5.27
N ASN A 189 -16.58 -4.35 -4.69
CA ASN A 189 -17.79 -3.58 -4.97
C ASN A 189 -18.31 -2.98 -3.65
N PRO A 190 -18.47 -1.66 -3.53
CA PRO A 190 -18.10 -0.59 -4.49
C PRO A 190 -16.58 -0.51 -4.73
N PRO A 191 -16.09 0.18 -5.79
CA PRO A 191 -14.65 0.28 -6.06
C PRO A 191 -13.86 0.97 -4.92
N PRO A 192 -12.52 0.82 -4.87
CA PRO A 192 -11.66 1.50 -3.89
C PRO A 192 -11.92 3.01 -3.81
N GLY A 193 -11.90 3.56 -2.60
CA GLY A 193 -12.24 4.96 -2.34
C GLY A 193 -13.75 5.22 -2.17
N HIS A 194 -14.59 4.25 -2.55
CA HIS A 194 -16.05 4.32 -2.45
C HIS A 194 -16.64 3.33 -1.45
N GLY A 195 -15.81 2.71 -0.61
CA GLY A 195 -16.26 1.78 0.42
C GLY A 195 -17.23 2.37 1.46
N PRO A 196 -17.84 1.51 2.30
CA PRO A 196 -18.77 1.95 3.33
C PRO A 196 -18.14 2.95 4.31
N ARG A 197 -18.84 4.03 4.63
CA ARG A 197 -18.37 5.11 5.51
C ARG A 197 -19.21 5.23 6.78
N HIS A 198 -18.62 5.84 7.80
CA HIS A 198 -19.33 6.24 9.01
C HIS A 198 -20.37 7.33 8.69
N PRO A 199 -21.42 7.51 9.52
CA PRO A 199 -22.31 8.65 9.37
C PRO A 199 -21.52 9.96 9.55
N PRO A 200 -21.93 11.06 8.88
CA PRO A 200 -21.31 12.37 9.07
C PRO A 200 -21.27 12.75 10.55
N HIS A 201 -20.16 13.33 10.99
CA HIS A 201 -20.07 13.85 12.35
C HIS A 201 -21.07 15.00 12.49
N ALA A 202 -21.91 14.96 13.52
CA ALA A 202 -22.71 16.13 13.87
C ALA A 202 -21.72 17.25 14.24
N THR A 203 -21.73 18.35 13.49
CA THR A 203 -21.01 19.56 13.86
C THR A 203 -21.52 19.98 15.25
N ARG A 204 -20.63 20.02 16.24
CA ARG A 204 -20.89 20.68 17.51
C ARG A 204 -20.77 22.19 17.33
#